data_AF-A0A1Y2UYU4-F1
#
_entry.id   AF-A0A1Y2UYU4-F1
#
_cell.length_a   1.000
_cell.length_b   1.000
_cell.length_c   1.000
_cell.angle_alpha   90.00
_cell.angle_beta   90.00
_cell.angle_gamma   90.00
#
_symmetry.space_group_name_H-M   'P 1'
#
loop_
_entity.id
_entity.type
_entity.pdbx_description
1 polymer ?
#
loop_
_entity_poly.entity_id
_entity_poly.type
_entity_poly.pdbx_seq_one_letter_code
_entity_poly.pdbx_strand_id
1 'polypeptide(L)' 'MSTWEWYNRECEGSGYFASWGYLATGDAGIMTIVNSTRNGQAFFGFSDINSGSYLGDAGPNPVSYCSCG' A
#
# COMPACT_ATOMS: atom_id res chain seq x y z
N MET A 1 -16.59 3.20 16.71
CA MET A 1 -15.31 3.73 16.21
C MET A 1 -15.05 3.08 14.87
N SER A 2 -15.03 3.86 13.79
CA SER A 2 -14.74 3.34 12.47
C SER A 2 -13.24 3.12 12.37
N THR A 3 -12.82 1.87 12.23
CA THR A 3 -11.43 1.52 11.96
C THR A 3 -11.16 1.77 10.48
N TRP A 4 -10.24 2.67 10.15
CA TRP A 4 -9.83 2.95 8.76
C TRP A 4 -8.57 2.17 8.37
N GLU A 5 -8.37 1.02 9.03
CA GLU A 5 -7.31 0.07 8.74
C GLU A 5 -7.88 -1.34 8.56
N TRP A 6 -7.18 -2.14 7.77
CA TRP A 6 -7.39 -3.58 7.65
C TRP A 6 -6.08 -4.25 7.27
N TYR A 7 -5.93 -5.52 7.62
CA TYR A 7 -4.67 -6.24 7.40
C TYR A 7 -4.92 -7.61 6.77
N ASN A 8 -3.89 -8.09 6.07
CA ASN A 8 -3.78 -9.44 5.54
C ASN A 8 -5.03 -9.88 4.73
N ARG A 9 -5.56 -8.98 3.89
CA ARG A 9 -6.64 -9.27 2.95
C ARG A 9 -6.05 -9.91 1.71
N GLU A 10 -6.53 -11.11 1.36
CA GLU A 10 -6.09 -11.82 0.17
C GLU A 10 -6.55 -11.10 -1.10
N CYS A 11 -5.62 -10.89 -2.03
CA CYS A 11 -5.88 -10.35 -3.35
C CYS A 11 -6.33 -11.50 -4.27
N GLU A 12 -7.51 -11.36 -4.87
CA GLU A 12 -8.17 -12.41 -5.66
C GLU A 12 -7.25 -13.04 -6.70
N GLY A 13 -7.09 -14.37 -6.64
CA GLY A 13 -6.37 -15.16 -7.64
C GLY A 13 -4.86 -14.95 -7.72
N SER A 14 -4.25 -14.22 -6.78
CA SER A 14 -2.85 -13.79 -6.89
C SER A 14 -1.90 -14.45 -5.88
N GLY A 15 -2.41 -14.96 -4.76
CA GLY A 15 -1.58 -15.43 -3.64
C GLY A 15 -0.83 -14.30 -2.91
N TYR A 16 -1.23 -13.04 -3.14
CA TYR A 16 -0.75 -11.87 -2.40
C TYR A 16 -1.77 -11.44 -1.35
N PHE A 17 -1.27 -10.76 -0.32
CA PHE A 17 -2.04 -10.19 0.76
C PHE A 17 -1.76 -8.70 0.84
N ALA A 18 -2.83 -7.90 0.84
CA ALA A 18 -2.76 -6.48 1.07
C ALA A 18 -3.04 -6.15 2.55
N SER A 19 -2.46 -5.07 3.02
CA SER A 19 -2.83 -4.40 4.27
C SER A 19 -2.90 -2.90 4.02
N TRP A 20 -3.78 -2.20 4.71
CA TRP A 20 -4.01 -0.77 4.61
C TRP A 20 -4.12 -0.15 6.00
N GLY A 21 -3.50 1.02 6.17
CA GLY A 21 -3.70 1.86 7.33
C GLY A 21 -3.81 3.33 6.90
N TYR A 22 -4.68 4.06 7.58
CA TYR A 22 -4.89 5.48 7.37
C TYR A 22 -4.66 6.26 8.67
N LEU A 23 -3.83 7.29 8.61
CA LEU A 23 -3.50 8.20 9.69
C LEU A 23 -4.17 9.55 9.46
N ALA A 24 -5.25 9.80 10.19
CA ALA A 24 -6.06 11.01 10.02
C ALA A 24 -5.32 12.31 10.37
N THR A 25 -4.38 12.29 11.31
CA THR A 25 -3.65 13.49 11.74
C THR A 25 -2.72 14.05 10.68
N GLY A 26 -2.24 13.19 9.76
CA GLY A 26 -1.35 13.58 8.67
C GLY A 26 -1.98 13.43 7.29
N ASP A 27 -3.28 13.13 7.22
CA ASP A 27 -3.99 12.76 5.98
C ASP A 27 -3.18 11.79 5.10
N ALA A 28 -2.61 10.76 5.73
CA ALA A 28 -1.64 9.87 5.09
C ALA A 28 -2.10 8.43 5.21
N GLY A 29 -1.76 7.61 4.22
CA GLY A 29 -2.04 6.18 4.24
C GLY A 29 -0.87 5.35 3.75
N ILE A 30 -0.82 4.12 4.24
CA ILE A 30 0.20 3.14 3.86
C ILE A 30 -0.51 1.87 3.42
N MET A 31 -0.12 1.38 2.24
CA MET A 31 -0.49 0.05 1.76
C MET A 31 0.74 -0.85 1.72
N THR A 32 0.59 -2.07 2.22
CA THR A 32 1.62 -3.10 2.14
C THR A 32 1.07 -4.29 1.36
N ILE A 33 1.83 -4.78 0.39
CA ILE A 33 1.52 -6.01 -0.35
C ILE A 33 2.60 -7.03 -0.02
N VAL A 34 2.21 -8.22 0.43
CA VAL A 34 3.11 -9.34 0.71
C VAL A 34 2.67 -10.57 -0.07
N ASN A 35 3.62 -11.39 -0.52
CA ASN A 35 3.28 -12.69 -1.11
C ASN A 35 2.96 -13.74 -0.03
N SER A 36 2.42 -14.88 -0.45
CA SER A 36 2.03 -15.99 0.44
C SER A 36 3.16 -16.53 1.31
N THR A 37 4.39 -16.54 0.79
CA THR A 37 5.60 -16.94 1.53
C THR A 37 6.20 -15.82 2.39
N ARG A 38 5.59 -14.61 2.37
CA ARG A 38 6.00 -13.42 3.13
C ARG A 38 7.46 -12.98 2.93
N ASN A 39 8.07 -13.37 1.81
CA ASN A 39 9.45 -13.02 1.46
C ASN A 39 9.54 -11.94 0.37
N GLY A 40 8.46 -11.66 -0.35
CA GLY A 40 8.30 -10.50 -1.22
C GLY A 40 7.37 -9.50 -0.57
N GLN A 41 7.84 -8.27 -0.35
CA GLN A 41 7.06 -7.18 0.23
C GLN A 41 7.24 -5.89 -0.57
N ALA A 42 6.14 -5.18 -0.77
CA ALA A 42 6.11 -3.85 -1.38
C ALA A 42 5.32 -2.90 -0.48
N PHE A 43 5.79 -1.65 -0.39
CA PHE A 43 5.19 -0.60 0.42
C PHE A 43 4.82 0.58 -0.47
N PHE A 44 3.63 1.12 -0.27
CA PHE A 44 3.12 2.29 -0.97
C PHE A 44 2.66 3.30 0.08
N GLY A 45 3.24 4.49 0.04
CA GLY A 45 2.85 5.61 0.89
C GLY A 45 2.05 6.63 0.08
N PHE A 46 1.02 7.17 0.71
CA PHE A 46 0.14 8.18 0.12
C PHE A 46 0.01 9.35 1.11
N SER A 47 0.17 10.57 0.61
CA SER A 47 -0.17 11.79 1.34
C SER A 47 -1.45 12.39 0.76
N ASP A 48 -2.09 13.26 1.54
CA ASP A 48 -3.25 14.06 1.12
C ASP A 48 -4.40 13.18 0.59
N ILE A 49 -4.69 12.04 1.23
CA ILE A 49 -5.68 11.07 0.74
C ILE A 49 -7.08 11.69 0.57
N ASN A 50 -7.48 12.57 1.48
CA ASN A 50 -8.78 13.24 1.39
C ASN A 50 -8.83 14.33 0.32
N SER A 51 -7.69 14.74 -0.24
CA SER A 51 -7.67 15.68 -1.38
C SER A 51 -8.29 15.09 -2.65
N GLY A 52 -8.46 13.75 -2.71
CA GLY A 52 -9.07 13.06 -3.84
C GLY A 52 -8.20 13.12 -5.11
N SER A 53 -6.89 13.31 -4.94
CA SER A 53 -5.94 13.38 -6.05
C SER A 53 -5.94 12.08 -6.85
N TYR A 54 -6.33 12.16 -8.13
CA TYR A 54 -6.19 11.02 -9.04
C TYR A 54 -4.71 10.76 -9.31
N LEU A 55 -4.20 9.67 -8.74
CA LEU A 55 -2.92 9.11 -9.13
C LEU A 55 -3.15 8.35 -10.44
N GLY A 56 -2.75 8.95 -11.56
CA GLY A 56 -2.89 8.31 -12.87
C GLY A 56 -2.33 6.91 -12.91
N ASP A 57 -2.77 6.10 -13.87
CA ASP A 57 -2.17 4.79 -14.12
C ASP A 57 -0.68 4.99 -14.46
N ALA A 58 0.18 4.66 -13.50
CA ALA A 58 1.62 4.81 -13.65
C ALA A 58 2.23 3.61 -14.41
N GLY A 59 1.42 2.62 -14.81
CA GLY A 59 1.87 1.37 -15.38
C GLY A 59 2.77 0.56 -14.44
N PRO A 60 3.25 -0.61 -14.89
CA PRO A 60 4.31 -1.33 -14.21
C PRO A 60 5.61 -0.52 -14.30
N ASN A 61 5.86 0.32 -13.30
CA ASN A 61 7.16 0.96 -13.16
C ASN A 61 8.19 -0.04 -12.61
N PRO A 62 9.43 0.00 -13.09
CA PRO A 62 10.50 -0.79 -12.51
C PRO A 62 10.62 -0.43 -11.03
N VAL A 63 10.57 -1.45 -10.17
CA VAL A 63 10.86 -1.29 -8.74
C VAL A 63 12.34 -0.96 -8.65
N SER A 64 12.67 0.32 -8.60
CA SER A 64 14.03 0.77 -8.35
C SER A 64 14.37 0.43 -6.90
N TYR A 65 15.36 -0.43 -6.69
CA TYR A 65 15.98 -0.60 -5.38
C TYR A 65 16.44 0.78 -4.91
N CYS A 66 15.79 1.30 -3.87
CA CYS A 66 16.36 2.43 -3.15
C CYS A 66 17.53 1.85 -2.35
N SER A 67 18.76 2.06 -2.83
CA SER A 67 19.96 1.87 -2.02
C SER A 67 19.99 3.00 -0.99
N CYS A 68 19.12 2.93 0.01
CA CYS A 68 19.32 3.63 1.25
C CYS A 68 20.52 2.95 1.92
N GLY A 69 21.71 3.46 1.60
CA GLY A 69 22.93 3.20 2.36
C GLY A 69 22.86 3.84 3.74
#